data_AF-A0A9E3X0P7-F1
#
_entry.id   AF-A0A9E3X0P7-F1
#
_cell.length_a   1.000
_cell.length_b   1.000
_cell.length_c   1.000
_cell.angle_alpha   90.00
_cell.angle_beta   90.00
_cell.angle_gamma   90.00
#
_symmetry.space_group_name_H-M   'P 1'
#
loop_
_entity.id
_entity.type
_entity.pdbx_description
1 polymer ?
#
loop_
_entity_poly.entity_id
_entity_poly.type
_entity_poly.pdbx_seq_one_letter_code
_entity_poly.pdbx_strand_id
1 'polypeptide(L)'
;MMPRIQITTIAPPYFAGLATLQQTCYPTLGADELMTVAHFESQYHIFAEGQIVVLASNEAGHELVVRQGSGFFIDFDFAHPHH
;
A
#
# COMPACT_ATOMS: atom_id res chain seq x y z
N MET A 1 2.26 -8.42 -24.61
CA MET A 1 1.23 -7.36 -24.52
C MET A 1 1.44 -6.63 -23.19
N MET A 2 1.28 -5.30 -23.16
CA MET A 2 1.51 -4.54 -21.93
C MET A 2 0.27 -4.58 -21.03
N PRO A 3 0.41 -4.81 -19.71
CA PRO A 3 -0.71 -4.76 -18.78
C PRO A 3 -1.30 -3.34 -18.70
N ARG A 4 -2.61 -3.24 -18.45
CA ARG A 4 -3.23 -1.95 -18.12
C ARG A 4 -2.77 -1.54 -16.73
N ILE A 5 -2.30 -0.30 -16.58
CA ILE A 5 -1.84 0.24 -15.30
C ILE A 5 -2.87 1.25 -14.78
N GLN A 6 -3.22 1.13 -13.50
CA GLN A 6 -4.03 2.09 -12.78
C GLN A 6 -3.28 2.57 -11.54
N ILE A 7 -3.23 3.89 -11.35
CA ILE A 7 -2.71 4.52 -10.14
C ILE A 7 -3.91 5.01 -9.34
N THR A 8 -3.97 4.65 -8.06
CA THR A 8 -5.08 5.03 -7.17
C THR A 8 -4.57 5.15 -5.73
N THR A 9 -5.43 5.51 -4.79
CA THR A 9 -5.11 5.51 -3.36
C THR A 9 -5.36 4.13 -2.74
N ILE A 10 -4.76 3.86 -1.59
CA ILE A 10 -4.92 2.60 -0.88
C ILE A 10 -6.39 2.39 -0.47
N ALA A 11 -6.84 1.15 -0.48
CA ALA A 11 -8.15 0.73 -0.02
C ALA A 11 -8.07 -0.70 0.55
N PRO A 12 -9.04 -1.13 1.37
CA PRO A 12 -9.01 -2.44 2.03
C PRO A 12 -8.75 -3.65 1.11
N PRO A 13 -9.29 -3.71 -0.13
CA PRO A 13 -9.01 -4.84 -1.03
C PRO A 13 -7.53 -5.01 -1.40
N TYR A 14 -6.69 -3.98 -1.22
CA TYR A 14 -5.28 -4.00 -1.65
C TYR A 14 -4.31 -4.46 -0.54
N PHE A 15 -4.73 -4.51 0.73
CA PHE A 15 -3.82 -4.75 1.86
C PHE A 15 -3.13 -6.11 1.78
N ALA A 16 -3.87 -7.17 1.44
CA ALA A 16 -3.29 -8.51 1.29
C ALA A 16 -2.26 -8.56 0.15
N GLY A 17 -2.57 -7.91 -0.97
CA GLY A 17 -1.64 -7.80 -2.11
C GLY A 17 -0.36 -7.05 -1.73
N LEU A 18 -0.45 -6.01 -0.91
CA LEU A 18 0.69 -5.26 -0.40
C LEU A 18 1.55 -6.07 0.58
N ALA A 19 0.93 -6.85 1.47
CA ALA A 19 1.65 -7.78 2.35
C ALA A 19 2.46 -8.81 1.55
N THR A 20 1.85 -9.38 0.50
CA THR A 20 2.54 -10.30 -0.42
C THR A 20 3.64 -9.61 -1.24
N LEU A 21 3.37 -8.40 -1.75
CA LEU A 21 4.33 -7.65 -2.57
C LEU A 21 5.65 -7.40 -1.84
N GLN A 22 5.60 -7.09 -0.53
CA GLN A 22 6.81 -6.87 0.28
C GLN A 22 7.75 -8.07 0.29
N GLN A 23 7.23 -9.29 0.30
CA GLN A 23 8.07 -10.50 0.26
C GLN A 23 8.90 -10.58 -1.03
N THR A 24 8.35 -10.04 -2.12
CA THR A 24 9.05 -9.95 -3.41
C THR A 24 10.05 -8.78 -3.41
N CYS A 25 9.65 -7.62 -2.88
CA CYS A 25 10.48 -6.41 -2.90
C CYS A 25 11.60 -6.42 -1.85
N TYR A 26 11.41 -7.11 -0.72
CA TYR A 26 12.30 -7.13 0.44
C TYR A 26 12.57 -8.56 0.92
N PRO A 27 13.14 -9.43 0.07
CA PRO A 27 13.25 -10.87 0.35
C PRO A 27 14.20 -11.21 1.51
N THR A 28 14.99 -10.25 1.98
CA THR A 28 15.96 -10.43 3.07
C THR A 28 15.43 -9.99 4.43
N LEU A 29 14.25 -9.37 4.50
CA LEU A 29 13.66 -8.96 5.77
C LEU A 29 13.13 -10.18 6.53
N GLY A 30 13.29 -10.17 7.84
CA GLY A 30 12.66 -11.12 8.73
C GLY A 30 11.13 -10.97 8.74
N ALA A 31 10.43 -12.03 9.15
CA ALA A 31 8.97 -12.01 9.21
C ALA A 31 8.42 -10.87 10.10
N ASP A 32 9.12 -10.54 11.18
CA ASP A 32 8.73 -9.51 12.15
C ASP A 32 8.97 -8.08 11.64
N GLU A 33 9.71 -7.91 10.53
CA GLU A 33 9.96 -6.62 9.89
C GLU A 33 8.94 -6.31 8.78
N LEU A 34 8.22 -7.32 8.30
CA LEU A 34 7.25 -7.17 7.21
C LEU A 34 5.94 -6.56 7.71
N MET A 35 5.37 -5.64 6.92
CA MET A 35 4.06 -5.11 7.23
C MET A 35 2.96 -6.16 6.99
N THR A 36 2.08 -6.32 7.97
CA THR A 36 0.90 -7.18 7.89
C THR A 36 -0.30 -6.40 7.33
N VAL A 37 -1.39 -7.11 7.02
CA VAL A 37 -2.68 -6.48 6.67
C VAL A 37 -3.12 -5.46 7.74
N ALA A 38 -2.95 -5.79 9.02
CA ALA A 38 -3.31 -4.90 10.12
C ALA A 38 -2.46 -3.61 10.15
N HIS A 39 -1.19 -3.69 9.75
CA HIS A 39 -0.34 -2.49 9.63
C HIS A 39 -0.84 -1.57 8.50
N PHE A 40 -1.26 -2.12 7.36
CA PHE A 40 -1.84 -1.33 6.26
C PHE A 40 -3.20 -0.74 6.62
N GLU A 41 -4.04 -1.49 7.34
CA GLU A 41 -5.31 -1.01 7.86
C GLU A 41 -5.13 0.19 8.81
N SER A 42 -4.15 0.11 9.72
CA SER A 42 -3.81 1.23 10.61
C SER A 42 -3.37 2.47 9.82
N GLN A 43 -2.54 2.31 8.78
CA GLN A 43 -2.13 3.44 7.94
C GLN A 43 -3.30 4.03 7.15
N TYR A 44 -4.19 3.19 6.63
CA TYR A 44 -5.39 3.62 5.91
C TYR A 44 -6.31 4.46 6.79
N HIS A 45 -6.50 4.08 8.06
CA HIS A 45 -7.33 4.85 8.99
C HIS A 45 -6.78 6.24 9.31
N ILE A 46 -5.46 6.43 9.24
CA ILE A 46 -4.81 7.70 9.57
C ILE A 46 -4.66 8.57 8.32
N PHE A 47 -4.24 7.99 7.20
CA PHE A 47 -3.81 8.77 6.03
C PHE A 47 -4.01 8.04 4.70
N ALA A 48 -5.25 7.62 4.41
CA ALA A 48 -5.59 6.93 3.17
C ALA A 48 -5.19 7.72 1.90
N GLU A 49 -5.45 9.03 1.89
CA GLU A 49 -5.23 9.90 0.74
C GLU A 49 -3.75 10.06 0.37
N GLY A 50 -2.85 9.82 1.32
CA GLY A 50 -1.41 9.85 1.10
C GLY A 50 -0.81 8.53 0.63
N GLN A 51 -1.54 7.42 0.73
CA GLN A 51 -1.02 6.12 0.32
C GLN A 51 -1.43 5.84 -1.12
N ILE A 52 -0.46 5.79 -2.03
CA ILE A 52 -0.67 5.56 -3.46
C ILE A 52 -0.32 4.11 -3.77
N VAL A 53 -1.20 3.42 -4.49
CA VAL A 53 -0.99 2.07 -4.99
C VAL A 53 -1.06 2.04 -6.51
N VAL A 54 -0.35 1.09 -7.12
CA VAL A 54 -0.41 0.82 -8.55
C VAL A 54 -0.95 -0.58 -8.78
N LEU A 55 -1.99 -0.68 -9.59
CA LEU A 55 -2.62 -1.92 -10.01
C LEU A 55 -2.20 -2.21 -11.46
N ALA A 56 -1.86 -3.46 -11.72
CA ALA A 56 -1.70 -3.99 -13.07
C ALA A 56 -2.83 -4.97 -13.37
N SER A 57 -3.55 -4.74 -14.45
CA SER A 57 -4.67 -5.58 -14.87
C SER A 57 -4.34 -6.28 -16.19
N ASN A 58 -4.65 -7.58 -16.27
CA ASN A 58 -4.56 -8.33 -17.53
C ASN A 58 -5.87 -8.21 -18.34
N GLU A 59 -5.91 -8.76 -19.55
CA GLU A 59 -7.10 -8.71 -20.43
C GLU A 59 -8.31 -9.45 -19.85
N ALA A 60 -8.09 -10.43 -18.97
CA ALA A 60 -9.14 -11.15 -18.26
C ALA A 60 -9.70 -10.34 -17.06
N GLY A 61 -9.19 -9.13 -16.81
CA GLY A 61 -9.62 -8.28 -15.71
C GLY A 61 -9.07 -8.67 -14.34
N HIS A 62 -8.09 -9.58 -14.27
CA HIS A 62 -7.41 -9.88 -13.01
C HIS A 62 -6.46 -8.74 -12.67
N GLU A 63 -6.60 -8.21 -11.45
CA GLU A 63 -5.80 -7.09 -10.95
C GLU A 63 -4.80 -7.56 -9.90
N LEU A 64 -3.58 -7.03 -9.97
CA LEU A 64 -2.52 -7.28 -9.00
C LEU A 64 -1.94 -5.94 -8.54
N VAL A 65 -1.71 -5.81 -7.24
CA VAL A 65 -0.94 -4.69 -6.69
C VAL A 65 0.54 -4.89 -7.02
N VAL A 66 1.13 -3.94 -7.74
CA VAL A 66 2.53 -4.04 -8.22
C VAL A 66 3.45 -2.99 -7.61
N ARG A 67 2.90 -1.98 -6.93
CA ARG A 67 3.68 -0.94 -6.26
C ARG A 67 2.84 -0.25 -5.19
N GLN A 68 3.53 0.25 -4.17
CA GLN A 68 3.01 1.25 -3.24
C GLN A 68 4.04 2.36 -3.02
N GLY A 69 3.54 3.54 -2.70
CA GLY A 69 4.33 4.66 -2.21
C GLY A 69 3.49 5.53 -1.29
N SER A 70 4.15 6.23 -0.39
CA SER A 70 3.51 7.14 0.56
C SER A 70 3.89 8.58 0.23
N GLY A 71 2.91 9.47 0.29
CA GLY A 71 3.11 10.91 0.32
C GLY A 71 3.52 11.39 1.71
N PHE A 72 3.38 12.69 1.95
CA PHE A 72 3.73 13.35 3.20
C PHE A 72 2.47 13.93 3.85
N PHE A 73 2.30 13.68 5.15
CA PHE A 73 1.18 14.19 5.94
C PHE A 73 1.50 15.63 6.37
N ILE A 74 0.80 16.61 5.81
CA ILE A 74 1.08 18.04 6.06
C ILE A 74 0.25 18.65 7.19
N ASP A 75 -0.85 18.01 7.60
CA ASP A 75 -1.67 18.44 8.74
C ASP A 75 -1.17 17.79 10.04
N PHE A 76 0.14 17.80 10.23
CA PHE A 76 0.78 17.24 11.41
C PHE A 76 0.76 18.29 12.53
N ASP A 77 -0.14 18.11 13.50
CA ASP A 77 -0.15 18.95 14.69
C ASP A 77 1.05 18.58 15.58
N PHE A 78 2.12 19.38 15.49
CA PHE A 78 3.31 19.22 16.32
C PHE A 78 3.02 19.35 17.83
N ALA A 79 1.92 19.99 18.22
CA ALA A 79 1.51 20.06 19.62
C ALA A 79 0.82 18.77 20.09
N HIS A 80 0.24 17.99 19.16
CA HIS A 80 -0.50 16.77 19.45
C HIS A 80 -0.18 15.63 18.44
N PRO A 81 1.04 15.07 18.47
CA PRO A 81 1.56 14.15 17.44
C PRO A 81 0.88 12.77 17.37
N HIS A 82 -0.14 12.51 18.20
CA HIS A 82 -0.86 11.23 18.29
C HIS A 82 -2.34 11.32 17.88
N HIS A 83 -2.79 12.46 17.35
CA HIS A 83 -4.19 12.68 16.96
C HIS A 83 -4.51 12.21 15.54
#